data_AF-A0A8W7M3K3-F1
#
_entry.id   AF-A0A8W7M3K3-F1
#
_cell.length_a   1.000
_cell.length_b   1.000
_cell.length_c   1.000
_cell.angle_alpha   90.00
_cell.angle_beta   90.00
_cell.angle_gamma   90.00
#
_symmetry.space_group_name_H-M   'P 1'
#
loop_
_entity.id
_entity.type
_entity.pdbx_description
1 polymer ?
#
loop_
_entity_poly.entity_id
_entity_poly.type
_entity_poly.pdbx_seq_one_letter_code
_entity_poly.pdbx_strand_id
1 'polypeptide(L)'
;LSAPTDQPWTGRSDLISEQLTLSDAVLMMVGFFVAQSSPIRTDLWSCVCLFASLLLAGFMVSNLYSGGLASVMTVPKYEKSIDTVVDFAATGMKWFGPTPYCLEEIWNASEPHLQQIQKTYIAAGPEEMNRYAHMGGSGFIIEQAQHGNFAPSNFLDRQVSTTLQPLKDYVYTQNCAALITNTNPLRSNLNEYILRVQQSGLLYHLGIRTAIRYLPTDVMRNIERSRMHQHDDGA
;
A
#
# COMPACT_ATOMS: atom_id res chain seq x y z
N LEU A 1 34.20 -81.80 -55.59
CA LEU A 1 34.87 -80.69 -54.87
C LEU A 1 34.01 -79.46 -55.12
N SER A 2 33.48 -78.71 -54.16
CA SER A 2 33.88 -78.43 -52.77
C SER A 2 32.67 -77.87 -52.00
N ALA A 3 32.65 -78.08 -50.68
CA ALA A 3 31.57 -77.80 -49.73
C ALA A 3 31.18 -76.31 -49.57
N PRO A 4 29.98 -76.00 -49.03
CA PRO A 4 29.65 -74.68 -48.53
C PRO A 4 30.14 -74.50 -47.08
N THR A 5 30.82 -73.39 -46.80
CA THR A 5 31.27 -73.00 -45.46
C THR A 5 30.22 -72.09 -44.82
N ASP A 6 29.68 -72.54 -43.70
CA ASP A 6 28.84 -71.77 -42.78
C ASP A 6 29.61 -70.55 -42.24
N GLN A 7 29.08 -69.34 -42.46
CA GLN A 7 29.45 -68.17 -41.66
C GLN A 7 28.29 -67.81 -40.73
N PRO A 8 28.52 -67.71 -39.40
CA PRO A 8 27.48 -67.35 -38.46
C PRO A 8 27.19 -65.85 -38.54
N TRP A 9 25.90 -65.54 -38.57
CA TRP A 9 25.33 -64.21 -38.37
C TRP A 9 25.80 -63.64 -37.02
N THR A 10 26.85 -62.83 -37.02
CA THR A 10 27.18 -61.99 -35.88
C THR A 10 26.35 -60.71 -35.98
N GLY A 11 25.32 -60.66 -35.13
CA GLY A 11 24.49 -59.48 -34.91
C GLY A 11 25.38 -58.28 -34.61
N ARG A 12 25.37 -57.30 -35.51
CA ARG A 12 25.83 -55.95 -35.27
C ARG A 12 24.77 -55.24 -34.42
N SER A 13 24.64 -55.62 -33.15
CA SER A 13 23.71 -54.99 -32.21
C SER A 13 24.33 -54.52 -30.90
N ASP A 14 25.63 -54.76 -30.64
CA ASP A 14 26.15 -54.68 -29.26
C ASP A 14 27.39 -53.77 -29.07
N LEU A 15 27.65 -52.80 -29.96
CA LEU A 15 28.87 -51.97 -29.85
C LEU A 15 28.67 -50.47 -30.11
N ILE A 16 27.65 -49.87 -29.50
CA ILE A 16 27.71 -48.45 -29.15
C ILE A 16 27.28 -48.35 -27.69
N SER A 17 28.24 -48.51 -26.77
CA SER A 17 28.12 -47.83 -25.49
C SER A 17 28.15 -46.34 -25.81
N GLU A 18 26.98 -45.75 -26.00
CA GLU A 18 26.82 -44.32 -26.24
C GLU A 18 27.36 -43.60 -24.98
N GLN A 19 28.62 -43.18 -25.06
CA GLN A 19 29.23 -42.37 -24.02
C GLN A 19 28.55 -41.01 -24.06
N LEU A 20 27.64 -40.75 -23.11
CA LEU A 20 27.07 -39.42 -22.93
C LEU A 20 28.23 -38.43 -22.74
N THR A 21 28.34 -37.46 -23.64
CA THR A 21 29.27 -36.36 -23.44
C THR A 21 28.75 -35.48 -22.29
N LEU A 22 29.65 -34.77 -21.60
CA LEU A 22 29.27 -33.90 -20.48
C LEU A 22 28.25 -32.83 -20.91
N SER A 23 28.36 -32.32 -22.14
CA SER A 23 27.39 -31.41 -22.74
C SER A 23 26.00 -32.04 -22.88
N ASP A 24 25.92 -33.28 -23.34
CA ASP A 24 24.64 -33.98 -23.50
C ASP A 24 23.96 -34.21 -22.14
N ALA A 25 24.75 -34.56 -21.13
CA ALA A 25 24.26 -34.71 -19.76
C ALA A 25 23.72 -33.38 -19.21
N VAL A 26 24.42 -32.26 -19.40
CA VAL A 26 23.95 -30.94 -18.95
C VAL A 26 22.67 -30.53 -19.67
N LEU A 27 22.61 -30.70 -21.00
CA LEU A 27 21.41 -30.39 -21.79
C LEU A 27 20.22 -31.27 -21.39
N MET A 28 20.46 -32.54 -21.10
CA MET A 28 19.45 -33.47 -20.57
C MET A 28 18.92 -33.02 -19.21
N MET A 29 19.81 -32.62 -18.29
CA MET A 29 19.41 -32.07 -16.98
C MET A 29 18.56 -30.82 -17.13
N VAL A 30 18.96 -29.86 -17.98
CA VAL A 30 18.19 -28.64 -18.27
C VAL A 30 16.83 -28.99 -18.87
N GLY A 31 16.77 -29.95 -19.79
CA GLY A 31 15.53 -30.46 -20.36
C GLY A 31 14.56 -30.96 -19.28
N PHE A 32 15.05 -31.72 -18.30
CA PHE A 32 14.22 -32.17 -17.18
C PHE A 32 13.69 -31.03 -16.30
N PHE A 33 14.49 -29.98 -16.04
CA PHE A 33 14.03 -28.81 -15.27
C PHE A 33 13.00 -27.95 -16.01
N VAL A 34 13.06 -27.92 -17.36
CA VAL A 34 12.08 -27.22 -18.20
C VAL A 34 10.89 -28.14 -18.59
N ALA A 35 10.81 -29.34 -18.00
CA ALA A 35 9.79 -30.34 -18.28
C ALA A 35 9.72 -30.77 -19.78
N GLN A 36 10.84 -30.69 -20.49
CA GLN A 36 10.96 -31.20 -21.86
C GLN A 36 11.24 -32.70 -21.85
N SER A 37 10.63 -33.43 -22.79
CA SER A 37 10.89 -34.85 -22.99
C SER A 37 12.31 -35.08 -23.50
N SER A 38 13.14 -35.77 -22.72
CA SER A 38 14.50 -36.17 -23.08
C SER A 38 14.62 -37.70 -23.10
N PRO A 39 15.42 -38.31 -23.98
CA PRO A 39 15.54 -39.76 -24.07
C PRO A 39 16.18 -40.35 -22.80
N ILE A 40 15.35 -40.97 -21.95
CA ILE A 40 15.77 -41.61 -20.70
C ILE A 40 16.39 -42.97 -20.99
N ARG A 41 17.64 -43.19 -20.55
CA ARG A 41 18.22 -44.54 -20.52
C ARG A 41 17.56 -45.37 -19.42
N THR A 42 16.97 -46.49 -19.81
CA THR A 42 16.24 -47.41 -18.90
C THR A 42 17.03 -48.68 -18.60
N ASP A 43 18.29 -48.75 -19.02
CA ASP A 43 19.15 -49.94 -18.93
C ASP A 43 19.41 -50.41 -17.48
N LEU A 44 19.39 -49.48 -16.51
CA LEU A 44 19.63 -49.77 -15.08
C LEU A 44 18.57 -49.11 -14.20
N TRP A 45 18.09 -49.86 -13.20
CA TRP A 45 17.16 -49.36 -12.17
C TRP A 45 17.67 -48.11 -11.44
N SER A 46 18.98 -48.02 -11.21
CA SER A 46 19.60 -46.83 -10.60
C SER A 46 19.45 -45.57 -11.45
N CYS A 47 19.55 -45.69 -12.79
CA CYS A 47 19.35 -44.57 -13.71
C CYS A 47 17.88 -44.14 -13.73
N VAL A 48 16.95 -45.10 -13.73
CA VAL A 48 15.50 -44.83 -13.67
C VAL A 48 15.13 -44.08 -12.40
N CYS A 49 15.63 -44.51 -11.23
CA CYS A 49 15.38 -43.82 -9.96
C CYS A 49 15.95 -42.39 -9.94
N LEU A 50 17.15 -42.18 -10.49
CA LEU A 50 17.77 -40.87 -10.58
C LEU A 50 16.94 -39.93 -11.46
N PHE A 51 16.63 -40.34 -12.69
CA PHE A 51 15.83 -39.54 -13.63
C PHE A 51 14.42 -39.24 -13.11
N ALA A 52 13.76 -40.20 -12.45
CA ALA A 52 12.45 -40.00 -11.84
C ALA A 52 12.50 -38.96 -10.70
N SER A 53 13.51 -39.02 -9.83
CA SER A 53 13.68 -38.05 -8.74
C SER A 53 13.97 -36.65 -9.26
N LEU A 54 14.74 -36.54 -10.34
CA LEU A 54 15.10 -35.27 -10.96
C LEU A 54 13.92 -34.65 -11.71
N LEU A 55 13.11 -35.45 -12.40
CA LEU A 55 11.85 -35.03 -13.00
C LEU A 55 10.87 -34.52 -11.94
N LEU A 56 10.75 -35.24 -10.82
CA LEU A 56 9.90 -34.81 -9.70
C LEU A 56 10.38 -33.49 -9.10
N ALA A 57 11.69 -33.32 -8.93
CA ALA A 57 12.29 -32.06 -8.46
C ALA A 57 12.03 -30.90 -9.44
N GLY A 58 12.27 -31.10 -10.74
CA GLY A 58 11.99 -30.10 -11.78
C GLY A 58 10.51 -29.72 -11.84
N PHE A 59 9.62 -30.71 -11.74
CA PHE A 59 8.17 -30.49 -11.69
C PHE A 59 7.76 -29.69 -10.44
N MET A 60 8.27 -30.04 -9.25
CA MET A 60 7.97 -29.28 -8.03
C MET A 60 8.46 -27.83 -8.12
N VAL A 61 9.69 -27.61 -8.57
CA VAL A 61 10.26 -26.26 -8.71
C VAL A 61 9.47 -25.43 -9.72
N SER A 62 9.09 -26.01 -10.86
CA SER A 62 8.30 -25.33 -11.89
C SER A 62 6.92 -24.92 -11.38
N ASN A 63 6.23 -25.80 -10.64
CA ASN A 63 4.93 -25.48 -10.06
C ASN A 63 5.04 -24.45 -8.92
N LEU A 64 6.06 -24.54 -8.07
CA LEU A 64 6.31 -23.55 -7.02
C LEU A 64 6.61 -22.17 -7.61
N TYR A 65 7.42 -22.11 -8.67
CA TYR A 65 7.70 -20.86 -9.37
C TYR A 65 6.44 -20.30 -10.03
N SER A 66 5.67 -21.13 -10.73
CA SER A 66 4.43 -20.71 -11.39
C SER A 66 3.39 -20.23 -10.38
N GLY A 67 3.24 -20.90 -9.24
CA GLY A 67 2.35 -20.49 -8.16
C GLY A 67 2.82 -19.21 -7.46
N GLY A 68 4.13 -19.07 -7.22
CA GLY A 68 4.72 -17.86 -6.65
C GLY A 68 4.58 -16.65 -7.60
N LEU A 69 4.82 -16.85 -8.89
CA LEU A 69 4.63 -15.82 -9.91
C LEU A 69 3.17 -15.42 -10.03
N ALA A 70 2.24 -16.39 -10.07
CA ALA A 70 0.82 -16.11 -10.07
C ALA A 70 0.42 -15.27 -8.84
N SER A 71 0.89 -15.64 -7.65
CA SER A 71 0.64 -14.88 -6.41
C SER A 71 1.17 -13.45 -6.50
N VAL A 72 2.39 -13.25 -7.00
CA VAL A 72 3.00 -11.92 -7.17
C VAL A 72 2.28 -11.09 -8.25
N MET A 73 1.76 -11.73 -9.29
CA MET A 73 1.02 -11.04 -10.36
C MET A 73 -0.43 -10.74 -9.99
N THR A 74 -1.01 -11.49 -9.04
CA THR A 74 -2.36 -11.22 -8.54
C THR A 74 -2.41 -10.19 -7.42
N VAL A 75 -1.34 -10.04 -6.64
CA VAL A 75 -1.30 -9.08 -5.53
C VAL A 75 -0.62 -7.78 -5.97
N PRO A 76 -1.34 -6.66 -6.05
CA PRO A 76 -0.73 -5.37 -6.33
C PRO A 76 0.27 -4.99 -5.23
N LYS A 77 1.47 -4.56 -5.63
CA LYS A 77 2.48 -4.04 -4.69
C LYS A 77 2.13 -2.60 -4.36
N TYR A 78 1.61 -2.37 -3.16
CA TYR A 78 1.42 -1.04 -2.63
C TYR A 78 2.67 -0.56 -1.89
N GLU A 79 2.92 0.74 -1.92
CA GLU A 79 3.91 1.37 -1.07
C GLU A 79 3.44 1.38 0.38
N LYS A 80 4.37 1.58 1.32
CA LYS A 80 4.03 1.77 2.73
C LYS A 80 3.09 2.97 2.85
N SER A 81 1.92 2.78 3.45
CA SER A 81 1.00 3.86 3.74
C SER A 81 1.62 4.90 4.68
N ILE A 82 1.32 6.18 4.44
CA ILE A 82 1.67 7.28 5.33
C ILE A 82 0.62 7.32 6.45
N ASP A 83 1.01 6.85 7.62
CA ASP A 83 0.09 6.62 8.73
C ASP A 83 0.27 7.64 9.85
N THR A 84 1.50 7.82 10.30
CA THR A 84 1.83 8.68 11.44
C THR A 84 2.30 10.07 10.97
N VAL A 85 2.24 11.04 11.88
CA VAL A 85 2.82 12.39 11.63
C VAL A 85 4.31 12.30 11.34
N VAL A 86 5.02 11.35 11.95
CA VAL A 86 6.45 11.13 11.71
C VAL A 86 6.70 10.54 10.32
N ASP A 87 5.90 9.55 9.89
CA ASP A 87 5.98 9.02 8.52
C ASP A 87 5.71 10.13 7.49
N PHE A 88 4.70 10.96 7.75
CA PHE A 88 4.36 12.10 6.89
C PHE A 88 5.53 13.09 6.78
N ALA A 89 6.13 13.48 7.90
CA ALA A 89 7.30 14.35 7.92
C ALA A 89 8.49 13.73 7.16
N ALA A 90 8.72 12.42 7.29
CA ALA A 90 9.80 11.70 6.63
C ALA A 90 9.66 11.67 5.09
N THR A 91 8.43 11.72 4.57
CA THR A 91 8.20 11.76 3.12
C THR A 91 8.69 13.05 2.46
N GLY A 92 8.76 14.15 3.22
CA GLY A 92 9.03 15.48 2.65
C GLY A 92 7.95 15.97 1.67
N MET A 93 6.77 15.35 1.69
CA MET A 93 5.64 15.70 0.82
C MET A 93 5.19 17.14 1.09
N LYS A 94 4.97 17.89 0.02
CA LYS A 94 4.39 19.23 0.11
C LYS A 94 2.94 19.14 0.54
N TRP A 95 2.52 20.05 1.41
CA TRP A 95 1.13 20.14 1.82
C TRP A 95 0.61 21.56 1.81
N PHE A 96 -0.70 21.65 1.62
CA PHE A 96 -1.35 22.90 1.28
C PHE A 96 -2.44 23.28 2.27
N GLY A 97 -2.55 24.58 2.51
CA GLY A 97 -3.61 25.19 3.31
C GLY A 97 -3.93 26.61 2.82
N PRO A 98 -5.10 27.15 3.16
CA PRO A 98 -5.54 28.46 2.69
C PRO A 98 -4.69 29.60 3.25
N THR A 99 -4.33 29.50 4.53
CA THR A 99 -3.54 30.51 5.25
C THR A 99 -2.63 29.81 6.27
N PRO A 100 -1.47 30.40 6.60
CA PRO A 100 -0.49 29.78 7.51
C PRO A 100 -0.91 29.75 8.98
N TYR A 101 -2.18 30.07 9.32
CA TYR A 101 -2.68 30.07 10.70
C TYR A 101 -2.43 28.75 11.41
N CYS A 102 -2.55 27.64 10.69
CA CYS A 102 -2.32 26.30 11.22
C CYS A 102 -0.86 26.04 11.64
N LEU A 103 0.09 26.83 11.15
CA LEU A 103 1.48 26.73 11.57
C LEU A 103 1.74 27.40 12.91
N GLU A 104 0.86 28.32 13.36
CA GLU A 104 1.05 29.07 14.61
C GLU A 104 1.15 28.13 15.82
N GLU A 105 0.34 27.07 15.84
CA GLU A 105 0.31 26.06 16.90
C GLU A 105 1.60 25.25 17.00
N ILE A 106 2.34 25.12 15.90
CA ILE A 106 3.59 24.34 15.84
C ILE A 106 4.83 25.22 15.63
N TRP A 107 4.68 26.54 15.57
CA TRP A 107 5.75 27.48 15.22
C TRP A 107 7.00 27.33 16.10
N ASN A 108 6.79 27.13 17.40
CA ASN A 108 7.85 26.97 18.39
C ASN A 108 8.17 25.49 18.73
N ALA A 109 7.70 24.55 17.90
CA ALA A 109 7.95 23.13 18.13
C ALA A 109 9.46 22.81 18.08
N SER A 110 9.90 22.04 19.07
CA SER A 110 11.30 21.59 19.18
C SER A 110 11.55 20.28 18.44
N GLU A 111 10.48 19.57 18.13
CA GLU A 111 10.46 18.24 17.57
C GLU A 111 10.84 18.29 16.07
N PRO A 112 11.81 17.48 15.62
CA PRO A 112 12.31 17.53 14.23
C PRO A 112 11.23 17.28 13.16
N HIS A 113 10.27 16.40 13.45
CA HIS A 113 9.20 16.06 12.52
C HIS A 113 8.23 17.24 12.31
N LEU A 114 7.88 17.99 13.36
CA LEU A 114 7.05 19.18 13.25
C LEU A 114 7.77 20.33 12.53
N GLN A 115 9.07 20.49 12.76
CA GLN A 115 9.89 21.46 12.02
C GLN A 115 9.95 21.12 10.53
N GLN A 116 10.01 19.83 10.18
CA GLN A 116 9.99 19.39 8.79
C GLN A 116 8.62 19.61 8.12
N ILE A 117 7.53 19.37 8.85
CA ILE A 117 6.17 19.67 8.38
C ILE A 117 6.01 21.17 8.10
N GLN A 118 6.52 22.04 8.97
CA GLN A 118 6.49 23.50 8.73
C GLN A 118 7.24 23.90 7.44
N LYS A 119 8.41 23.31 7.19
CA LYS A 119 9.22 23.62 6.00
C LYS A 119 8.58 23.19 4.68
N THR A 120 7.71 22.20 4.71
CA THR A 120 7.05 21.63 3.52
C THR A 120 5.68 22.24 3.23
N TYR A 121 5.23 23.17 4.06
CA TYR A 121 3.98 23.89 3.89
C TYR A 121 4.01 24.88 2.71
N ILE A 122 2.91 24.94 1.96
CA ILE A 122 2.68 25.92 0.91
C ILE A 122 1.29 26.51 1.07
N ALA A 123 1.19 27.83 1.21
CA ALA A 123 -0.09 28.53 1.16
C ALA A 123 -0.64 28.50 -0.27
N ALA A 124 -1.89 28.07 -0.44
CA ALA A 124 -2.55 27.99 -1.73
C ALA A 124 -4.04 28.35 -1.61
N GLY A 125 -4.59 28.99 -2.63
CA GLY A 125 -6.01 29.32 -2.66
C GLY A 125 -6.91 28.08 -2.86
N PRO A 126 -8.23 28.17 -2.63
CA PRO A 126 -9.15 27.04 -2.80
C PRO A 126 -9.09 26.38 -4.19
N GLU A 127 -9.00 27.16 -5.26
CA GLU A 127 -8.90 26.64 -6.64
C GLU A 127 -7.59 25.91 -6.90
N GLU A 128 -6.48 26.45 -6.38
CA GLU A 128 -5.16 25.82 -6.50
C GLU A 128 -5.09 24.53 -5.70
N MET A 129 -5.61 24.53 -4.46
CA MET A 129 -5.70 23.34 -3.61
C MET A 129 -6.53 22.25 -4.29
N ASN A 130 -7.67 22.61 -4.91
CA ASN A 130 -8.47 21.64 -5.65
C ASN A 130 -7.66 21.02 -6.80
N ARG A 131 -6.94 21.85 -7.58
CA ARG A 131 -6.05 21.36 -8.65
C ARG A 131 -4.97 20.41 -8.11
N TYR A 132 -4.31 20.77 -7.01
CA TYR A 132 -3.31 19.90 -6.37
C TYR A 132 -3.91 18.59 -5.85
N ALA A 133 -5.14 18.63 -5.34
CA ALA A 133 -5.82 17.47 -4.82
C ALA A 133 -6.16 16.47 -5.94
N HIS A 134 -6.51 16.95 -7.14
CA HIS A 134 -6.70 16.11 -8.32
C HIS A 134 -5.40 15.57 -8.93
N MET A 135 -4.28 16.29 -8.80
CA MET A 135 -2.98 15.80 -9.29
C MET A 135 -2.40 14.68 -8.42
N GLY A 136 -2.79 14.60 -7.15
CA GLY A 136 -2.27 13.63 -6.19
C GLY A 136 -0.84 13.94 -5.71
N GLY A 137 -0.33 13.10 -4.81
CA GLY A 137 1.03 13.24 -4.26
C GLY A 137 1.25 14.47 -3.38
N SER A 138 0.17 15.05 -2.85
CA SER A 138 0.17 16.26 -2.02
C SER A 138 -0.65 16.04 -0.75
N GLY A 139 -0.20 16.63 0.35
CA GLY A 139 -0.94 16.66 1.61
C GLY A 139 -1.88 17.87 1.71
N PHE A 140 -2.90 17.78 2.54
CA PHE A 140 -3.81 18.88 2.84
C PHE A 140 -4.11 18.91 4.32
N ILE A 141 -4.26 20.12 4.86
CA ILE A 141 -4.77 20.26 6.21
C ILE A 141 -6.29 20.25 6.21
N ILE A 142 -6.86 19.49 7.15
CA ILE A 142 -8.27 19.51 7.45
C ILE A 142 -8.44 19.57 8.96
N GLU A 143 -9.37 20.41 9.42
CA GLU A 143 -9.72 20.46 10.82
C GLU A 143 -10.80 19.43 11.11
N GLN A 144 -10.61 18.67 12.19
CA GLN A 144 -11.65 17.82 12.72
C GLN A 144 -12.33 18.54 13.89
N ALA A 145 -13.64 18.69 13.81
CA ALA A 145 -14.43 19.19 14.91
C ALA A 145 -14.42 18.19 16.09
N GLN A 146 -14.66 18.68 17.30
CA GLN A 146 -14.61 17.91 18.56
C GLN A 146 -15.46 16.61 18.57
N HIS A 147 -16.44 16.50 17.66
CA HIS A 147 -17.35 15.36 17.59
C HIS A 147 -17.13 14.52 16.32
N GLY A 148 -15.93 14.58 15.72
CA GLY A 148 -15.49 13.72 14.62
C GLY A 148 -15.80 14.24 13.21
N ASN A 149 -16.72 15.18 13.06
CA ASN A 149 -17.05 15.79 11.76
C ASN A 149 -15.87 16.64 11.27
N PHE A 150 -15.54 16.55 9.98
CA PHE A 150 -14.52 17.41 9.39
C PHE A 150 -15.07 18.79 9.01
N ALA A 151 -14.22 19.81 9.06
CA ALA A 151 -14.58 21.13 8.58
C ALA A 151 -14.83 21.11 7.06
N PRO A 152 -15.85 21.82 6.56
CA PRO A 152 -16.12 21.90 5.13
C PRO A 152 -14.90 22.47 4.40
N SER A 153 -14.42 21.71 3.43
CA SER A 153 -13.26 22.06 2.63
C SER A 153 -13.68 22.06 1.17
N ASN A 154 -13.84 23.25 0.58
CA ASN A 154 -14.36 23.41 -0.78
C ASN A 154 -13.47 22.77 -1.86
N PHE A 155 -12.23 22.42 -1.53
CA PHE A 155 -11.30 21.74 -2.44
C PHE A 155 -11.50 20.21 -2.50
N LEU A 156 -12.21 19.62 -1.53
CA LEU A 156 -12.48 18.19 -1.44
C LEU A 156 -13.79 17.85 -2.15
N ASP A 157 -13.69 17.41 -3.40
CA ASP A 157 -14.82 16.89 -4.13
C ASP A 157 -14.98 15.36 -3.96
N ARG A 158 -16.05 14.80 -4.54
CA ARG A 158 -16.32 13.36 -4.46
C ARG A 158 -15.20 12.53 -5.06
N GLN A 159 -14.57 12.98 -6.14
CA GLN A 159 -13.52 12.22 -6.82
C GLN A 159 -12.25 12.15 -5.96
N VAL A 160 -11.77 13.30 -5.49
CA VAL A 160 -10.61 13.45 -4.61
C VAL A 160 -10.80 12.71 -3.29
N SER A 161 -12.03 12.68 -2.75
CA SER A 161 -12.31 11.98 -1.50
C SER A 161 -12.00 10.47 -1.51
N THR A 162 -11.86 9.87 -2.69
CA THR A 162 -11.52 8.45 -2.84
C THR A 162 -10.02 8.17 -2.90
N THR A 163 -9.21 9.21 -3.13
CA THR A 163 -7.75 9.10 -3.28
C THR A 163 -6.97 9.61 -2.08
N LEU A 164 -7.65 10.34 -1.18
CA LEU A 164 -7.05 10.88 0.05
C LEU A 164 -7.40 10.00 1.26
N GLN A 165 -6.46 9.97 2.20
CA GLN A 165 -6.64 9.34 3.50
C GLN A 165 -6.18 10.30 4.61
N PRO A 166 -6.90 10.39 5.74
CA PRO A 166 -6.44 11.16 6.89
C PRO A 166 -5.25 10.45 7.54
N LEU A 167 -4.38 11.17 8.26
CA LEU A 167 -3.38 10.52 9.13
C LEU A 167 -4.08 9.78 10.28
N LYS A 168 -3.42 8.76 10.84
CA LYS A 168 -3.93 8.04 12.04
C LYS A 168 -3.80 8.91 13.30
N ASP A 169 -2.74 9.72 13.36
CA ASP A 169 -2.47 10.63 14.45
C ASP A 169 -2.77 12.07 14.05
N TYR A 170 -3.21 12.88 15.01
CA TYR A 170 -3.37 14.32 14.82
C TYR A 170 -2.00 15.01 14.86
N VAL A 171 -1.76 15.97 13.96
CA VAL A 171 -0.54 16.80 13.99
C VAL A 171 -0.49 17.62 15.29
N TYR A 172 -1.63 18.20 15.67
CA TYR A 172 -1.85 18.85 16.95
C TYR A 172 -3.35 18.85 17.25
N THR A 173 -3.70 19.14 18.50
CA THR A 173 -5.09 19.34 18.92
C THR A 173 -5.21 20.71 19.57
N GLN A 174 -6.28 21.42 19.25
CA GLN A 174 -6.56 22.74 19.81
C GLN A 174 -8.04 22.84 20.18
N ASN A 175 -8.34 23.70 21.15
CA ASN A 175 -9.71 24.07 21.47
C ASN A 175 -10.06 25.36 20.73
N CYS A 176 -11.24 25.39 20.11
CA CYS A 176 -11.76 26.63 19.55
C CYS A 176 -12.04 27.62 20.70
N ALA A 177 -11.44 28.80 20.64
CA ALA A 177 -11.56 29.83 21.66
C ALA A 177 -12.27 31.07 21.12
N ALA A 178 -13.14 31.67 21.93
CA ALA A 178 -13.70 32.98 21.63
C ALA A 178 -12.68 34.07 21.99
N LEU A 179 -12.26 34.85 21.00
CA LEU A 179 -11.35 35.97 21.19
C LEU A 179 -12.12 37.21 21.65
N ILE A 180 -11.70 37.81 22.76
CA ILE A 180 -12.33 38.99 23.34
C ILE A 180 -11.25 39.95 23.86
N THR A 181 -11.55 41.25 23.88
CA THR A 181 -10.62 42.24 24.44
C THR A 181 -10.42 42.02 25.94
N ASN A 182 -9.18 42.21 26.43
CA ASN A 182 -8.85 42.03 27.84
C ASN A 182 -9.67 42.91 28.79
N THR A 183 -10.17 44.05 28.29
CA THR A 183 -10.98 45.01 29.03
C THR A 183 -12.48 44.70 29.04
N ASN A 184 -12.92 43.60 28.40
CA ASN A 184 -14.34 43.31 28.30
C ASN A 184 -14.91 42.81 29.65
N PRO A 185 -15.89 43.51 30.25
CA PRO A 185 -16.46 43.13 31.54
C PRO A 185 -17.24 41.81 31.49
N LEU A 186 -17.64 41.34 30.30
CA LEU A 186 -18.41 40.11 30.12
C LEU A 186 -17.55 38.85 30.06
N ARG A 187 -16.21 38.97 30.12
CA ARG A 187 -15.29 37.82 29.96
C ARG A 187 -15.63 36.66 30.91
N SER A 188 -15.87 36.96 32.19
CA SER A 188 -16.20 35.93 33.19
C SER A 188 -17.52 35.24 32.89
N ASN A 189 -18.56 36.03 32.57
CA ASN A 189 -19.89 35.50 32.26
C ASN A 189 -19.88 34.66 30.98
N LEU A 190 -19.11 35.08 29.97
CA LEU A 190 -18.95 34.32 28.74
C LEU A 190 -18.27 32.98 28.99
N ASN A 191 -17.22 32.95 29.80
CA ASN A 191 -16.51 31.71 30.12
C ASN A 191 -17.43 30.69 30.81
N GLU A 192 -18.20 31.15 31.80
CA GLU A 192 -19.19 30.30 32.48
C GLU A 192 -20.29 29.83 31.51
N TYR A 193 -20.76 30.72 30.63
CA TYR A 193 -21.76 30.38 29.63
C TYR A 193 -21.26 29.32 28.64
N ILE A 194 -20.01 29.43 28.16
CA ILE A 194 -19.39 28.43 27.28
C ILE A 194 -19.39 27.06 27.97
N LEU A 195 -18.96 26.99 29.24
CA LEU A 195 -18.95 25.73 30.00
C LEU A 195 -20.35 25.14 30.16
N ARG A 196 -21.37 25.96 30.46
CA ARG A 196 -22.76 25.50 30.55
C ARG A 196 -23.28 24.96 29.21
N VAL A 197 -22.97 25.65 28.11
CA VAL A 197 -23.34 25.23 26.76
C VAL A 197 -22.66 23.90 26.40
N GLN A 198 -21.39 23.73 26.74
CA GLN A 198 -20.65 22.49 26.51
C GLN A 198 -21.20 21.34 27.35
N GLN A 199 -21.49 21.57 28.63
CA GLN A 199 -22.11 20.58 29.53
C GLN A 199 -23.51 20.16 29.05
N SER A 200 -24.28 21.07 28.46
CA SER A 200 -25.63 20.78 27.97
C SER A 200 -25.68 19.83 26.77
N GLY A 201 -24.54 19.59 26.09
CA GLY A 201 -24.49 18.81 24.85
C GLY A 201 -25.10 19.53 23.64
N LEU A 202 -25.47 20.81 23.77
CA LEU A 202 -26.08 21.58 22.68
C LEU A 202 -25.16 21.68 21.45
N LEU A 203 -23.85 21.85 21.66
CA LEU A 203 -22.87 21.88 20.57
C LEU A 203 -22.74 20.54 19.85
N TYR A 204 -22.87 19.42 20.57
CA TYR A 204 -22.90 18.09 19.96
C TYR A 204 -24.11 17.94 19.04
N HIS A 205 -25.32 18.26 19.54
CA HIS A 205 -26.54 18.18 18.76
C HIS A 205 -26.50 19.10 17.53
N LEU A 206 -26.05 20.34 17.70
CA LEU A 206 -25.95 21.32 16.62
C LEU A 206 -24.92 20.91 15.57
N GLY A 207 -23.76 20.41 16.01
CA GLY A 207 -22.70 19.94 15.12
C GLY A 207 -23.18 18.80 14.21
N ILE A 208 -23.85 17.80 14.78
CA ILE A 208 -24.41 16.68 14.00
C ILE A 208 -25.51 17.15 13.04
N ARG A 209 -26.46 17.96 13.51
CA ARG A 209 -27.54 18.51 12.67
C ARG A 209 -26.99 19.30 11.48
N THR A 210 -25.97 20.11 11.73
CA THR A 210 -25.36 20.96 10.69
C THR A 210 -24.58 20.11 9.70
N ALA A 211 -23.83 19.11 10.18
CA ALA A 211 -23.11 18.18 9.32
C ALA A 211 -24.04 17.43 8.36
N ILE A 212 -25.12 16.84 8.88
CA ILE A 212 -26.09 16.10 8.06
C ILE A 212 -26.76 17.00 7.01
N ARG A 213 -27.01 18.27 7.34
CA ARG A 213 -27.77 19.18 6.48
C ARG A 213 -26.93 19.90 5.43
N TYR A 214 -25.67 20.19 5.74
CA TYR A 214 -24.85 21.09 4.92
C TYR A 214 -23.52 20.49 4.46
N LEU A 215 -23.03 19.43 5.09
CA LEU A 215 -21.77 18.81 4.69
C LEU A 215 -22.01 17.68 3.68
N PRO A 216 -21.15 17.54 2.65
CA PRO A 216 -21.20 16.42 1.73
C PRO A 216 -20.86 15.13 2.49
N THR A 217 -21.90 14.44 2.96
CA THR A 217 -21.78 13.27 3.84
C THR A 217 -21.07 12.12 3.14
N ASP A 218 -21.20 12.02 1.83
CA ASP A 218 -20.50 11.07 0.97
C ASP A 218 -18.98 11.31 0.95
N VAL A 219 -18.54 12.55 0.79
CA VAL A 219 -17.11 12.92 0.81
C VAL A 219 -16.50 12.58 2.16
N MET A 220 -17.18 12.96 3.26
CA MET A 220 -16.67 12.68 4.61
C MET A 220 -16.61 11.18 4.92
N ARG A 221 -17.64 10.44 4.49
CA ARG A 221 -17.69 8.99 4.67
C ARG A 221 -16.59 8.28 3.87
N ASN A 222 -16.27 8.75 2.66
CA ASN A 222 -15.16 8.20 1.87
C ASN A 222 -13.82 8.39 2.59
N ILE A 223 -13.57 9.59 3.12
CA ILE A 223 -12.35 9.91 3.86
C ILE A 223 -12.26 9.08 5.14
N GLU A 224 -13.35 8.97 5.91
CA GLU A 224 -13.41 8.14 7.12
C GLU A 224 -13.16 6.66 6.82
N ARG A 225 -13.74 6.14 5.74
CA ARG A 225 -13.61 4.72 5.35
C ARG A 225 -12.35 4.38 4.57
N SER A 226 -11.58 5.38 4.12
CA SER A 226 -10.36 5.18 3.33
C SER A 226 -9.40 4.15 3.95
N ARG A 227 -9.36 4.08 5.29
CA ARG A 227 -8.51 3.13 6.04
C ARG A 227 -9.20 1.83 6.45
N MET A 228 -10.54 1.78 6.43
CA MET A 228 -11.30 0.58 6.80
C MET A 228 -11.18 -0.51 5.73
N HIS A 229 -11.08 -0.13 4.45
CA HIS A 229 -10.93 -1.06 3.33
C HIS A 229 -9.62 -1.86 3.35
N GLN A 230 -8.64 -1.49 4.18
CA GLN A 230 -7.36 -2.18 4.25
C GLN A 230 -7.40 -3.45 5.13
N HIS A 231 -8.48 -3.69 5.89
CA HIS A 231 -8.61 -4.85 6.77
C HIS A 231 -9.41 -6.01 6.16
N ASP A 232 -10.31 -5.74 5.21
CA ASP A 232 -11.20 -6.76 4.63
C ASP A 232 -10.63 -7.45 3.37
N ASP A 233 -9.61 -6.89 2.73
CA ASP A 233 -8.98 -7.47 1.53
C ASP A 233 -7.80 -8.43 1.85
N GLY A 234 -7.65 -8.80 3.12
CA GLY A 234 -6.52 -9.58 3.65
C GLY A 234 -6.88 -10.92 4.30
N ALA A 235 -8.07 -11.48 4.03
CA ALA A 235 -8.50 -12.80 4.53
C ALA A 235 -8.71 -13.82 3.40
#